data_AF-A0A379TGN9-F1
#
_entry.id   AF-A0A379TGN9-F1
#
_cell.length_a   1.000
_cell.length_b   1.000
_cell.length_c   1.000
_cell.angle_alpha   90.00
_cell.angle_beta   90.00
_cell.angle_gamma   90.00
#
_symmetry.space_group_name_H-M   'P 1'
#
loop_
_entity.id
_entity.type
_entity.pdbx_description
1 polymer ?
#
loop_
_entity_poly.entity_id
_entity_poly.type
_entity_poly.pdbx_seq_one_letter_code
_entity_poly.pdbx_strand_id
1 'polypeptide(L)'
;MEGGWRPTVRPPRLGGNARVGVFATRSTFRPNPIGMSLVALKGIECRKESVVLKLDSLDLVDGTPVVDIKPYLPFAEALPDAVASYAQQAPMAEMAVSFTAEVAQQLTTLEKRYPQLRTFICDVLAQDPRPAYRKG
;
A
#
# COMPACT_ATOMS: atom_id res chain seq x y z
N MET A 1 10.76 0.37 16.79
CA MET A 1 10.89 -0.37 15.51
C MET A 1 12.18 -1.18 15.56
N GLU A 2 12.09 -2.48 15.81
CA GLU A 2 13.24 -3.36 16.14
C GLU A 2 14.14 -3.75 14.96
N GLY A 3 13.84 -3.30 13.73
CA GLY A 3 14.56 -3.74 12.52
C GLY A 3 15.78 -2.90 12.10
N GLY A 4 15.94 -1.70 12.66
CA GLY A 4 17.00 -0.75 12.32
C GLY A 4 17.02 -0.29 10.84
N TRP A 5 17.94 0.63 10.53
CA TRP A 5 18.23 1.04 9.16
C TRP A 5 19.18 0.05 8.47
N ARG A 6 19.06 -0.12 7.14
CA ARG A 6 20.02 -0.86 6.31
C ARG A 6 20.46 -0.02 5.11
N PRO A 7 21.77 0.03 4.77
CA PRO A 7 22.26 0.86 3.66
C PRO A 7 21.76 0.38 2.29
N THR A 8 21.48 -0.93 2.15
CA THR A 8 20.96 -1.52 0.92
C THR A 8 19.86 -2.55 1.21
N VAL A 9 18.93 -2.73 0.28
CA VAL A 9 17.79 -3.65 0.38
C VAL A 9 17.60 -4.43 -0.93
N ARG A 10 16.72 -5.44 -0.94
CA ARG A 10 16.32 -6.21 -2.13
C ARG A 10 14.86 -5.91 -2.46
N PRO A 11 14.56 -4.96 -3.37
CA PRO A 11 13.19 -4.68 -3.77
C PRO A 11 12.56 -5.90 -4.45
N PRO A 12 11.33 -6.30 -4.09
CA PRO A 12 10.66 -7.47 -4.69
C PRO A 12 10.55 -7.38 -6.22
N ARG A 13 10.37 -6.17 -6.75
CA ARG A 13 10.18 -5.89 -8.17
C ARG A 13 11.49 -5.68 -8.96
N LEU A 14 12.65 -5.81 -8.30
CA LEU A 14 13.97 -5.73 -8.94
C LEU A 14 14.60 -7.13 -9.09
N GLY A 15 13.82 -8.10 -9.58
CA GLY A 15 14.31 -9.46 -9.89
C GLY A 15 14.79 -10.28 -8.69
N GLY A 16 14.45 -9.91 -7.45
CA GLY A 16 14.66 -10.69 -6.21
C GLY A 16 16.11 -10.84 -5.72
N ASN A 17 17.10 -10.81 -6.61
CA ASN A 17 18.51 -11.07 -6.28
C ASN A 17 19.39 -9.81 -6.26
N ALA A 18 18.97 -8.73 -6.91
CA ALA A 18 19.72 -7.48 -6.92
C ALA A 18 19.53 -6.68 -5.62
N ARG A 19 20.63 -6.17 -5.07
CA ARG A 19 20.60 -5.19 -3.97
C ARG A 19 20.79 -3.78 -4.53
N VAL A 20 20.05 -2.83 -3.99
CA VAL A 20 20.20 -1.40 -4.30
C VAL A 20 20.25 -0.59 -3.01
N GLY A 21 20.86 0.59 -3.09
CA GLY A 21 20.91 1.54 -1.98
C GLY A 21 19.51 1.91 -1.50
N VAL A 22 19.29 2.03 -0.18
CA VAL A 22 17.96 2.29 0.38
C VAL A 22 17.31 3.56 -0.19
N PHE A 23 18.11 4.58 -0.48
CA PHE A 23 17.64 5.86 -1.01
C PHE A 23 17.07 5.76 -2.43
N ALA A 24 17.49 4.74 -3.20
CA ALA A 24 16.93 4.42 -4.51
C ALA A 24 15.64 3.57 -4.43
N THR A 25 15.07 3.38 -3.24
CA THR A 25 13.89 2.52 -3.01
C THR A 25 12.82 3.19 -2.18
N ARG A 26 11.69 2.52 -1.88
CA ARG A 26 10.70 2.97 -0.89
C ARG A 26 10.68 2.08 0.36
N SER A 27 11.80 1.44 0.69
CA SER A 27 11.93 0.57 1.86
C SER A 27 11.71 1.32 3.19
N THR A 28 11.15 0.64 4.18
CA THR A 28 11.00 1.11 5.56
C THR A 28 12.30 1.07 6.36
N PHE A 29 13.27 0.24 5.96
CA PHE A 29 14.62 0.16 6.57
C PHE A 29 15.48 1.39 6.22
N ARG A 30 15.05 2.60 6.60
CA ARG A 30 15.72 3.91 6.34
C ARG A 30 16.31 4.51 7.63
N PRO A 31 17.29 5.43 7.56
CA PRO A 31 17.83 6.10 8.76
C PRO A 31 16.72 6.82 9.52
N ASN A 32 15.86 7.52 8.77
CA ASN A 32 14.63 8.12 9.25
C ASN A 32 13.45 7.35 8.61
N PRO A 33 12.72 6.50 9.35
CA PRO A 33 11.68 5.63 8.82
C PRO A 33 10.37 6.39 8.56
N ILE A 34 10.43 7.41 7.69
CA ILE A 34 9.29 8.23 7.31
C ILE A 34 8.74 7.74 5.97
N GLY A 35 7.48 7.30 5.97
CA GLY A 35 6.71 6.99 4.77
C GLY A 35 5.98 8.22 4.26
N MET A 36 5.65 8.23 2.96
CA MET A 36 4.84 9.28 2.34
C MET A 36 3.75 8.64 1.49
N SER A 37 2.52 8.98 1.80
CA SER A 37 1.32 8.48 1.12
C SER A 37 0.57 9.65 0.51
N LEU A 38 0.32 9.58 -0.80
CA LEU A 38 -0.60 10.49 -1.48
C LEU A 38 -1.99 9.87 -1.40
N VAL A 39 -2.89 10.52 -0.68
CA VAL A 39 -4.23 9.98 -0.38
C VAL A 39 -5.31 10.97 -0.79
N ALA A 40 -6.47 10.45 -1.20
CA ALA A 40 -7.60 11.30 -1.54
C ALA A 40 -8.40 11.63 -0.27
N LEU A 41 -8.62 12.93 -0.01
CA LEU A 41 -9.51 13.39 1.04
C LEU A 41 -10.98 13.27 0.58
N LYS A 42 -11.74 12.42 1.25
CA LYS A 42 -13.18 12.21 0.97
C LYS A 42 -14.10 13.02 1.87
N GLY A 43 -13.59 13.50 2.99
CA GLY A 43 -14.35 14.34 3.91
C GLY A 43 -13.62 14.62 5.22
N ILE A 44 -14.16 15.58 5.96
CA ILE A 44 -13.67 16.00 7.27
C ILE A 44 -14.84 15.93 8.24
N GLU A 45 -14.68 15.19 9.33
CA GLU A 45 -15.64 15.18 10.44
C GLU A 45 -15.02 15.90 11.65
N CYS A 46 -15.63 17.01 12.05
CA CYS A 46 -15.29 17.68 13.29
C CYS A 46 -16.18 17.16 14.41
N ARG A 47 -15.57 16.53 15.42
CA ARG A 47 -16.21 16.08 16.65
C ARG A 47 -15.77 17.01 17.79
N LYS A 48 -16.46 16.94 18.94
CA LYS A 48 -16.19 17.84 20.08
C LYS A 48 -14.72 17.87 20.51
N GLU A 49 -14.03 16.73 20.44
CA GLU A 49 -12.66 16.56 20.94
C GLU A 49 -11.68 16.08 19.87
N SER A 50 -12.12 15.91 18.62
CA SER A 50 -11.26 15.37 17.58
C SER A 50 -11.70 15.78 16.18
N VAL A 51 -10.75 15.77 15.26
CA VAL A 51 -10.98 15.92 13.83
C VAL A 51 -10.62 14.61 13.15
N VAL A 52 -11.53 14.09 12.34
CA VAL A 52 -11.34 12.84 11.60
C VAL A 52 -11.31 13.14 10.10
N LEU A 53 -10.20 12.82 9.46
CA LEU A 53 -10.08 12.87 7.99
C LEU A 53 -10.52 11.53 7.42
N LYS A 54 -11.52 11.54 6.54
CA LYS A 54 -11.91 10.36 5.76
C LYS A 54 -11.06 10.32 4.52
N LEU A 55 -10.26 9.27 4.39
CA LEU A 55 -9.27 9.11 3.35
C LEU A 55 -9.56 7.84 2.53
N ASP A 56 -9.04 7.80 1.32
CA ASP A 56 -9.12 6.66 0.40
C ASP A 56 -7.71 6.29 -0.08
N SER A 57 -7.53 5.03 -0.49
CA SER A 57 -6.27 4.49 -1.04
C SER A 57 -5.06 4.62 -0.10
N LEU A 58 -5.22 4.31 1.18
CA LEU A 58 -4.12 4.27 2.16
C LEU A 58 -3.27 3.00 2.01
N ASP A 59 -1.96 3.16 2.23
CA ASP A 59 -0.98 2.08 2.35
C ASP A 59 -0.39 1.95 3.76
N LEU A 60 -1.15 2.37 4.77
CA LEU A 60 -0.75 2.39 6.18
C LEU A 60 -1.41 1.25 6.97
N VAL A 61 -0.67 0.69 7.93
CA VAL A 61 -1.23 -0.25 8.91
C VAL A 61 -1.95 0.54 10.01
N ASP A 62 -3.02 -0.02 10.57
CA ASP A 62 -3.71 0.57 11.71
C ASP A 62 -2.75 0.90 12.87
N GLY A 63 -2.96 2.06 13.49
CA GLY A 63 -2.07 2.59 14.53
C GLY A 63 -0.75 3.19 14.05
N THR A 64 -0.50 3.28 12.73
CA THR A 64 0.70 3.98 12.20
C THR A 64 0.68 5.46 12.61
N PRO A 65 1.72 5.97 13.32
CA PRO A 65 1.76 7.37 13.73
C PRO A 65 1.85 8.32 12.53
N VAL A 66 0.98 9.34 12.50
CA VAL A 66 1.03 10.43 11.52
C VAL A 66 1.91 11.54 12.06
N VAL A 67 2.91 11.95 11.27
CA VAL A 67 3.88 12.99 11.67
C VAL A 67 3.61 14.36 11.04
N ASP A 68 2.90 14.40 9.91
CA ASP A 68 2.65 15.61 9.14
C ASP A 68 1.47 15.40 8.17
N ILE A 69 0.78 16.49 7.83
CA ILE A 69 -0.34 16.51 6.86
C ILE A 69 -0.20 17.77 6.00
N LYS A 70 -0.13 17.61 4.68
CA LYS A 70 -0.01 18.72 3.72
C LYS A 70 -1.01 18.56 2.57
N PRO A 71 -1.55 19.68 2.03
CA PRO A 71 -2.33 19.62 0.81
C PRO A 71 -1.44 19.24 -0.38
N TYR A 72 -1.95 18.36 -1.25
CA TYR A 72 -1.30 18.09 -2.53
C TYR A 72 -1.51 19.27 -3.49
N LEU A 73 -0.43 19.81 -4.04
CA LEU A 73 -0.40 20.95 -4.95
C LEU A 73 0.06 20.47 -6.33
N PRO A 74 -0.86 20.18 -7.28
CA PRO A 74 -0.50 19.61 -8.58
C PRO A 74 0.57 20.41 -9.33
N PHE A 75 0.51 21.75 -9.30
CA PHE A 75 1.47 22.60 -10.00
C PHE A 75 2.91 22.48 -9.48
N ALA A 76 3.08 22.05 -8.23
CA ALA A 76 4.39 21.93 -7.57
C ALA A 76 4.86 20.47 -7.45
N GLU A 77 3.93 19.53 -7.35
CA GLU A 77 4.23 18.13 -6.98
C GLU A 77 3.90 17.12 -8.08
N ALA A 78 3.10 17.46 -9.08
CA ALA A 78 2.82 16.55 -10.18
C ALA A 78 4.03 16.47 -11.13
N LEU A 79 4.48 15.24 -11.40
CA LEU A 79 5.47 14.95 -12.44
C LEU A 79 4.94 13.81 -13.33
N PRO A 80 4.01 14.10 -14.26
CA PRO A 80 3.33 13.08 -15.06
C PRO A 80 4.27 12.21 -15.90
N ASP A 81 5.38 12.80 -16.35
CA ASP A 81 6.37 12.14 -17.22
C ASP A 81 7.51 11.47 -16.44
N ALA A 82 7.36 11.28 -15.12
CA ALA A 82 8.37 10.64 -14.29
C ALA A 82 8.63 9.19 -14.73
N VAL A 83 9.90 8.84 -14.92
CA VAL A 83 10.33 7.48 -15.30
C VAL A 83 11.05 6.81 -14.13
N ALA A 84 10.65 5.58 -13.81
CA ALA A 84 11.33 4.74 -12.83
C ALA A 84 12.23 3.70 -13.51
N SER A 85 13.35 3.33 -12.88
CA SER A 85 14.25 2.28 -13.38
C SER A 85 13.74 0.86 -13.15
N TYR A 86 12.72 0.69 -12.31
CA TYR A 86 12.03 -0.58 -12.06
C TYR A 86 10.60 -0.30 -11.59
N ALA A 87 9.71 -1.29 -11.68
CA ALA A 87 8.30 -1.19 -11.27
C ALA A 87 7.50 -0.05 -11.96
N GLN A 88 7.77 0.20 -13.25
CA GLN A 88 7.08 1.24 -14.04
C GLN A 88 5.58 1.01 -14.19
N GLN A 89 5.16 -0.26 -14.26
CA GLN A 89 3.76 -0.63 -14.45
C GLN A 89 3.18 -1.21 -13.16
N ALA A 90 1.89 -0.97 -12.95
CA ALA A 90 1.13 -1.66 -11.91
C ALA A 90 1.10 -3.17 -12.21
N PRO A 91 1.10 -4.04 -11.19
CA PRO A 91 0.93 -5.47 -11.39
C PRO A 91 -0.42 -5.73 -12.07
N MET A 92 -0.42 -6.58 -13.08
CA MET A 92 -1.66 -7.02 -13.71
C MET A 92 -2.38 -7.95 -12.74
N ALA A 93 -3.59 -7.59 -12.33
CA ALA A 93 -4.39 -8.31 -11.35
C ALA A 93 -5.19 -9.43 -12.04
N GLU A 94 -4.48 -10.40 -12.61
CA GLU A 94 -5.05 -11.39 -13.54
C GLU A 94 -5.37 -12.74 -12.87
N MET A 95 -4.93 -12.98 -11.64
CA MET A 95 -5.18 -14.26 -10.99
C MET A 95 -6.67 -14.41 -10.64
N ALA A 96 -7.29 -15.48 -11.15
CA ALA A 96 -8.68 -15.81 -10.82
C ALA A 96 -8.80 -16.14 -9.32
N VAL A 97 -9.66 -15.41 -8.62
CA VAL A 97 -9.94 -15.61 -7.20
C VAL A 97 -11.33 -16.23 -7.04
N SER A 98 -11.39 -17.40 -6.42
CA SER A 98 -12.63 -18.10 -6.10
C SER A 98 -12.68 -18.46 -4.62
N PHE A 99 -13.88 -18.49 -4.05
CA PHE A 99 -14.11 -18.86 -2.66
C PHE A 99 -14.87 -20.18 -2.57
N THR A 100 -14.55 -20.99 -1.57
CA THR A 100 -15.40 -22.14 -1.19
C THR A 100 -16.74 -21.64 -0.65
N ALA A 101 -17.76 -22.51 -0.64
CA ALA A 101 -19.08 -22.17 -0.11
C ALA A 101 -19.03 -21.72 1.37
N GLU A 102 -18.18 -22.36 2.16
CA GLU A 102 -17.95 -21.99 3.57
C GLU A 102 -17.42 -20.57 3.71
N VAL A 103 -16.36 -20.21 2.96
CA VAL A 103 -15.77 -18.87 3.02
C VAL A 103 -16.74 -17.83 2.48
N ALA A 104 -17.49 -18.13 1.43
CA ALA A 104 -18.52 -17.23 0.92
C ALA A 104 -19.60 -16.90 1.98
N GLN A 105 -19.99 -17.89 2.79
CA GLN A 105 -20.93 -17.67 3.90
C GLN A 105 -20.32 -16.82 5.02
N GLN A 106 -19.05 -17.05 5.36
CA GLN A 106 -18.32 -16.25 6.36
C GLN A 106 -18.17 -14.79 5.90
N LEU A 107 -17.84 -14.55 4.63
CA LEU A 107 -17.71 -13.22 4.05
C LEU A 107 -19.01 -12.41 4.18
N THR A 108 -20.15 -13.03 3.89
CA THR A 108 -21.47 -12.39 4.07
C THR A 108 -21.68 -11.87 5.50
N THR A 109 -21.16 -12.59 6.49
CA THR A 109 -21.24 -12.18 7.90
C THR A 109 -20.26 -11.06 8.22
N LEU A 110 -19.01 -11.20 7.76
CA LEU A 110 -17.93 -10.25 8.03
C LEU A 110 -18.14 -8.90 7.32
N GLU A 111 -18.80 -8.87 6.17
CA GLU A 111 -19.08 -7.64 5.42
C GLU A 111 -19.98 -6.66 6.17
N LYS A 112 -20.76 -7.13 7.15
CA LYS A 112 -21.51 -6.26 8.06
C LYS A 112 -20.59 -5.36 8.91
N ARG A 113 -19.38 -5.86 9.22
CA ARG A 113 -18.36 -5.14 10.00
C ARG A 113 -17.30 -4.50 9.11
N TYR A 114 -16.95 -5.15 8.01
CA TYR A 114 -15.91 -4.74 7.06
C TYR A 114 -16.53 -4.59 5.66
N PRO A 115 -17.11 -3.44 5.34
CA PRO A 115 -17.70 -3.22 4.02
C PRO A 115 -16.70 -3.51 2.91
N GLN A 116 -17.18 -4.15 1.82
CA GLN A 116 -16.37 -4.49 0.64
C GLN A 116 -15.22 -5.49 0.89
N LEU A 117 -15.23 -6.22 2.01
CA LEU A 117 -14.17 -7.18 2.34
C LEU A 117 -13.93 -8.22 1.24
N ARG A 118 -15.00 -8.73 0.60
CA ARG A 118 -14.85 -9.68 -0.50
C ARG A 118 -14.07 -9.07 -1.67
N THR A 119 -14.46 -7.87 -2.10
CA THR A 119 -13.78 -7.15 -3.18
C THR A 119 -12.32 -6.90 -2.83
N PHE A 120 -12.04 -6.43 -1.61
CA PHE A 120 -10.68 -6.21 -1.14
C PHE A 120 -9.82 -7.48 -1.21
N ILE A 121 -10.33 -8.62 -0.74
CA ILE A 121 -9.60 -9.89 -0.80
C ILE A 121 -9.35 -10.30 -2.26
N CYS A 122 -10.34 -10.15 -3.14
CA CYS A 122 -10.16 -10.41 -4.57
C CYS A 122 -9.07 -9.52 -5.17
N ASP A 123 -9.11 -8.21 -4.95
CA ASP A 123 -8.18 -7.25 -5.55
C ASP A 123 -6.73 -7.48 -5.09
N VAL A 124 -6.54 -7.87 -3.82
CA VAL A 124 -5.21 -8.19 -3.27
C VAL A 124 -4.70 -9.53 -3.82
N LEU A 125 -5.53 -10.57 -3.79
CA LEU A 125 -5.12 -11.89 -4.26
C LEU A 125 -4.91 -11.90 -5.77
N ALA A 126 -5.72 -11.20 -6.55
CA ALA A 126 -5.60 -11.14 -8.01
C ALA A 126 -4.24 -10.62 -8.49
N GLN A 127 -3.54 -9.82 -7.67
CA GLN A 127 -2.19 -9.32 -7.95
C GLN A 127 -1.07 -10.35 -7.78
N ASP A 128 -1.42 -11.58 -7.37
CA ASP A 128 -0.48 -12.65 -7.02
C ASP A 128 0.53 -12.25 -5.93
N PRO A 129 0.18 -12.40 -4.64
CA PRO A 129 1.03 -11.99 -3.53
C PRO A 129 2.26 -12.90 -3.33
N ARG A 130 2.42 -13.95 -4.14
CA ARG A 130 3.59 -14.84 -4.03
C ARG A 130 4.87 -14.06 -4.39
N PRO A 131 6.02 -14.41 -3.79
CA PRO A 131 7.28 -13.79 -4.15
C PRO A 131 7.58 -13.94 -5.65
N ALA A 132 8.16 -12.90 -6.26
CA ALA A 132 8.42 -12.86 -7.71
C ALA A 132 9.24 -14.06 -8.24
N TYR A 133 10.07 -14.69 -7.40
CA TYR A 133 10.83 -15.89 -7.77
C TYR A 133 9.99 -17.18 -7.88
N ARG A 134 8.71 -17.15 -7.48
CA ARG A 134 7.76 -18.27 -7.59
C ARG A 134 6.76 -18.09 -8.75
N LYS A 135 6.95 -17.08 -9.61
CA LYS A 135 6.20 -16.96 -10.86
C LYS A 135 6.77 -17.97 -11.85
N GLY A 136 6.15 -19.16 -11.89
CA GLY A 136 6.44 -20.27 -12.80
C GLY A 136 5.17 -21.06 -13.03
#